data_AF-A0A7V3SDQ7-F1
#
_entry.id   AF-A0A7V3SDQ7-F1
#
_cell.length_a   1.000
_cell.length_b   1.000
_cell.length_c   1.000
_cell.angle_alpha   90.00
_cell.angle_beta   90.00
_cell.angle_gamma   90.00
#
_symmetry.space_group_name_H-M   'P 1'
#
loop_
_entity.id
_entity.type
_entity.pdbx_description
1 polymer ?
#
loop_
_entity_poly.entity_id
_entity_poly.type
_entity_poly.pdbx_seq_one_letter_code
_entity_poly.pdbx_strand_id
1 'polypeptide(L)'
;AKELNHEGIASPRGRGWCKTSLHLILNNEAYTGTSVWGRSCTRKLPPIHIEKAWAPIVTRETFMAAQRMLKERAPTIMHPRRASSRYLLSGHQSDGAPCPAGALV
;
A
#
# COMPACT_ATOMS: atom_id res chain seq x y z
N ALA A 1 -4.33 -8.35 -9.21
CA ALA A 1 -5.66 -7.70 -9.24
C ALA A 1 -6.26 -7.73 -10.64
N LYS A 2 -5.62 -7.09 -11.64
CA LYS A 2 -6.11 -7.10 -13.04
C LYS A 2 -6.24 -8.53 -13.60
N GLU A 3 -5.22 -9.34 -13.39
CA GLU A 3 -5.17 -10.74 -13.85
C GLU A 3 -6.29 -11.60 -13.23
N LEU A 4 -6.43 -11.62 -11.90
CA LEU A 4 -7.54 -12.32 -11.22
C LEU A 4 -8.94 -11.89 -11.70
N ASN A 5 -9.11 -10.62 -12.08
CA ASN A 5 -10.38 -10.12 -12.63
C ASN A 5 -10.57 -10.57 -14.09
N HIS A 6 -9.50 -10.66 -14.86
CA HIS A 6 -9.52 -11.17 -16.23
C HIS A 6 -9.85 -12.67 -16.26
N GLU A 7 -9.33 -13.43 -15.30
CA GLU A 7 -9.64 -14.86 -15.10
C GLU A 7 -11.06 -15.12 -14.56
N GLY A 8 -11.82 -14.06 -14.22
CA GLY A 8 -13.19 -14.19 -13.72
C GLY A 8 -13.29 -14.71 -12.27
N ILE A 9 -12.18 -14.71 -11.51
CA ILE A 9 -12.18 -15.17 -10.12
C ILE A 9 -12.86 -14.11 -9.25
N ALA A 10 -14.01 -14.45 -8.65
CA ALA A 10 -14.72 -13.55 -7.75
C ALA A 10 -13.99 -13.37 -6.42
N SER A 11 -13.99 -12.13 -5.88
CA SER A 11 -13.52 -11.91 -4.51
C SER A 11 -14.50 -12.50 -3.49
N PRO A 12 -14.10 -12.69 -2.21
CA PRO A 12 -14.97 -13.25 -1.17
C PRO A 12 -16.31 -12.52 -0.95
N ARG A 13 -16.43 -11.27 -1.40
CA ARG A 13 -17.67 -10.46 -1.32
C ARG A 13 -18.43 -10.39 -2.64
N GLY A 14 -18.07 -11.22 -3.62
CA GLY A 14 -18.70 -11.26 -4.96
C GLY A 14 -18.36 -10.08 -5.87
N ARG A 15 -17.46 -9.18 -5.45
CA ARG A 15 -16.98 -8.05 -6.28
C ARG A 15 -15.65 -8.40 -6.97
N GLY A 16 -15.20 -7.55 -7.88
CA GLY A 16 -13.84 -7.64 -8.44
C GLY A 16 -12.75 -7.45 -7.38
N TRP A 17 -11.55 -7.93 -7.67
CA TRP A 17 -10.36 -7.79 -6.84
C TRP A 17 -9.82 -6.36 -6.85
N CYS A 18 -9.78 -5.75 -5.67
CA CYS A 18 -9.09 -4.48 -5.43
C CYS A 18 -7.69 -4.71 -4.82
N LYS A 19 -6.76 -3.77 -5.04
CA LYS A 19 -5.41 -3.82 -4.46
C LYS A 19 -5.45 -3.88 -2.92
N THR A 20 -6.33 -3.09 -2.31
CA THR A 20 -6.51 -3.05 -0.84
C THR A 20 -6.97 -4.40 -0.29
N SER A 21 -7.92 -5.04 -0.95
CA SER A 21 -8.43 -6.36 -0.55
C SER A 21 -7.35 -7.44 -0.61
N LEU A 22 -6.53 -7.43 -1.67
CA LEU A 22 -5.38 -8.33 -1.75
C LEU A 22 -4.35 -8.05 -0.66
N HIS A 23 -4.08 -6.78 -0.37
CA HIS A 23 -3.14 -6.40 0.69
C HIS A 23 -3.61 -6.85 2.08
N LEU A 24 -4.91 -6.76 2.37
CA LEU A 24 -5.53 -7.28 3.60
C LEU A 24 -5.33 -8.80 3.75
N ILE A 25 -5.51 -9.56 2.67
CA ILE A 25 -5.32 -11.00 2.67
C ILE A 25 -3.84 -11.36 2.88
N LEU A 26 -2.94 -10.71 2.15
CA LEU A 26 -1.51 -11.00 2.25
C LEU A 26 -0.90 -10.65 3.61
N ASN A 27 -1.48 -9.71 4.36
CA ASN A 27 -1.05 -9.36 5.72
C ASN A 27 -1.68 -10.22 6.82
N ASN A 28 -2.62 -11.10 6.48
CA ASN A 28 -3.29 -11.90 7.48
C ASN A 28 -2.43 -13.11 7.86
N GLU A 29 -1.80 -13.05 9.02
CA GLU A 29 -1.02 -14.14 9.63
C GLU A 29 -1.89 -15.38 9.94
N ALA A 30 -3.21 -15.27 9.84
CA ALA A 30 -4.07 -16.40 9.99
C ALA A 30 -3.74 -17.53 8.99
N TYR A 31 -3.27 -17.20 7.79
CA TYR A 31 -2.96 -18.21 6.80
C TYR A 31 -1.75 -19.09 7.16
N THR A 32 -0.90 -18.65 8.09
CA THR A 32 0.23 -19.43 8.62
C THR A 32 -0.11 -20.21 9.90
N GLY A 33 -1.37 -20.23 10.33
CA GLY A 33 -1.79 -20.90 11.57
C GLY A 33 -1.57 -20.06 12.84
N THR A 34 -1.25 -18.77 12.70
CA THR A 34 -1.02 -17.87 13.83
C THR A 34 -2.27 -17.04 14.09
N SER A 35 -2.78 -17.09 15.32
CA SER A 35 -3.87 -16.22 15.77
C SER A 35 -3.30 -14.99 16.45
N VAL A 36 -3.69 -13.80 15.98
CA VAL A 36 -3.28 -12.53 16.57
C VAL A 36 -4.49 -11.83 17.15
N TRP A 37 -4.50 -11.63 18.46
CA TRP A 37 -5.59 -10.97 19.17
C TRP A 37 -5.15 -9.62 19.74
N GLY A 38 -6.05 -8.64 19.73
CA GLY A 38 -5.82 -7.34 20.36
C GLY A 38 -5.15 -6.26 19.51
N ARG A 39 -5.09 -6.41 18.16
CA ARG A 39 -4.52 -5.38 17.26
C ARG A 39 -5.17 -3.99 17.41
N SER A 40 -6.45 -3.92 17.76
CA SER A 40 -7.21 -2.67 17.92
C SER A 40 -7.63 -2.40 19.36
N CYS A 41 -6.78 -2.73 20.34
CA CYS A 41 -7.09 -2.44 21.74
C CYS A 41 -6.92 -0.93 22.02
N THR A 42 -7.98 -0.27 22.49
CA THR A 42 -7.94 1.15 22.93
C THR A 42 -6.88 1.40 23.99
N ARG A 43 -6.55 0.38 24.80
CA ARG A 43 -5.56 0.42 25.88
C ARG A 43 -4.11 0.21 25.40
N LYS A 44 -3.87 0.14 24.08
CA LYS A 44 -2.55 -0.05 23.45
C LYS A 44 -1.75 -1.21 24.05
N LEU A 45 -2.43 -2.29 24.43
CA LEU A 45 -1.78 -3.50 24.93
C LEU A 45 -1.06 -4.22 23.78
N PRO A 46 0.07 -4.91 24.05
CA PRO A 46 0.74 -5.70 23.03
C PRO A 46 -0.20 -6.80 22.54
N PRO A 47 -0.31 -7.01 21.21
CA PRO A 47 -1.13 -8.07 20.66
C PRO A 47 -0.65 -9.45 21.14
N ILE A 48 -1.60 -10.31 21.50
CA ILE A 48 -1.31 -11.69 21.90
C ILE A 48 -1.18 -12.52 20.63
N HIS A 49 -0.04 -13.19 20.48
CA HIS A 49 0.23 -14.10 19.36
C HIS A 49 0.14 -15.53 19.89
N ILE A 50 -0.80 -16.30 19.36
CA ILE A 50 -0.94 -17.73 19.63
C ILE A 50 -0.49 -18.45 18.37
N GLU A 51 0.66 -19.10 18.45
CA GLU A 51 1.18 -19.92 17.35
C GLU A 51 0.39 -21.23 17.26
N LYS A 52 0.20 -21.73 16.03
CA LYS A 52 -0.39 -23.05 15.73
C LYS A 52 -1.82 -23.23 16.29
N ALA A 53 -2.67 -22.22 16.13
CA ALA A 53 -4.07 -22.30 16.52
C ALA A 53 -4.90 -23.20 15.58
N TRP A 54 -4.52 -23.31 14.31
CA TRP A 54 -5.19 -24.15 13.30
C TRP A 54 -4.20 -24.63 12.23
N ALA A 55 -4.68 -25.55 11.37
CA ALA A 55 -3.91 -26.07 10.25
C ALA A 55 -3.53 -24.93 9.26
N PRO A 56 -2.22 -24.70 9.00
CA PRO A 56 -1.79 -23.64 8.11
C PRO A 56 -2.16 -23.94 6.66
N ILE A 57 -2.69 -22.95 5.95
CA ILE A 57 -2.96 -23.04 4.50
C ILE A 57 -1.67 -22.78 3.71
N VAL A 58 -0.80 -21.91 4.25
CA VAL A 58 0.43 -21.43 3.61
C VAL A 58 1.59 -21.62 4.58
N THR A 59 2.76 -22.02 4.06
CA THR A 59 3.97 -22.19 4.88
C THR A 59 4.48 -20.84 5.38
N ARG A 60 5.13 -20.82 6.54
CA ARG A 60 5.70 -19.57 7.10
C ARG A 60 6.74 -18.95 6.16
N GLU A 61 7.51 -19.77 5.46
CA GLU A 61 8.54 -19.33 4.51
C GLU A 61 7.94 -18.57 3.31
N THR A 62 6.88 -19.10 2.71
CA THR A 62 6.20 -18.47 1.57
C THR A 62 5.51 -17.18 1.99
N PHE A 63 4.92 -17.14 3.19
CA PHE A 63 4.38 -15.90 3.76
C PHE A 63 5.47 -14.83 3.98
N MET A 64 6.61 -15.20 4.56
CA MET A 64 7.73 -14.28 4.76
C MET A 64 8.30 -13.77 3.43
N ALA A 65 8.37 -14.62 2.40
CA ALA A 65 8.79 -14.21 1.06
C ALA A 65 7.84 -13.15 0.48
N ALA A 66 6.52 -13.37 0.57
CA ALA A 66 5.53 -12.40 0.13
C ALA A 66 5.63 -11.06 0.89
N GLN A 67 5.85 -11.11 2.21
CA GLN A 67 6.02 -9.93 3.05
C GLN A 67 7.27 -9.12 2.67
N ARG A 68 8.39 -9.78 2.31
CA ARG A 68 9.58 -9.09 1.79
C ARG A 68 9.27 -8.35 0.49
N MET A 69 8.59 -9.00 -0.46
CA MET A 69 8.19 -8.37 -1.72
C MET A 69 7.26 -7.17 -1.50
N LEU A 70 6.37 -7.23 -0.51
CA LEU A 70 5.52 -6.09 -0.15
C LEU A 70 6.34 -4.94 0.46
N LYS A 71 7.33 -5.25 1.31
CA LYS A 71 8.20 -4.26 1.93
C LYS A 71 9.10 -3.56 0.92
N GLU A 72 9.64 -4.29 -0.06
CA GLU A 72 10.41 -3.73 -1.18
C GLU A 72 9.59 -2.75 -2.03
N ARG A 73 8.30 -3.03 -2.21
CA ARG A 73 7.37 -2.18 -2.96
C ARG A 73 6.78 -1.05 -2.12
N ALA A 74 7.02 -1.03 -0.81
CA ALA A 74 6.43 -0.03 0.07
C ALA A 74 7.02 1.35 -0.23
N PRO A 75 6.19 2.41 -0.33
CA PRO A 75 6.69 3.75 -0.54
C PRO A 75 7.53 4.17 0.68
N THR A 76 8.67 4.80 0.43
CA THR A 76 9.42 5.49 1.49
C THR A 76 8.49 6.52 2.12
N ILE A 77 8.26 6.41 3.43
CA ILE A 77 7.42 7.35 4.18
C ILE A 77 8.13 8.70 4.17
N MET A 78 7.81 9.51 3.18
CA MET A 78 8.28 10.87 3.03
C MET A 78 7.08 11.81 3.07
N HIS A 79 7.27 12.95 3.74
CA HIS A 79 6.23 13.98 3.78
C HIS A 79 5.84 14.35 2.33
N PRO A 80 4.54 14.48 1.98
CA PRO A 80 4.10 14.76 0.60
C PRO A 80 4.82 15.96 -0.06
N ARG A 81 5.04 17.06 0.69
CA ARG A 81 5.87 18.21 0.29
C ARG A 81 7.33 17.89 -0.12
N ARG A 82 7.89 16.78 0.34
CA ARG A 82 9.23 16.28 -0.02
C ARG A 82 9.17 15.27 -1.18
N ALA A 83 8.02 14.64 -1.42
CA ALA A 83 7.81 13.67 -2.50
C ALA A 83 7.64 14.32 -3.88
N SER A 84 7.00 15.49 -3.93
CA SER A 84 6.91 16.30 -5.16
C SER A 84 8.22 17.05 -5.38
N SER A 85 8.93 16.80 -6.47
CA SER A 85 10.01 17.68 -6.91
C SER A 85 9.45 19.06 -7.23
N ARG A 86 10.24 20.13 -7.06
CA ARG A 86 9.85 21.51 -7.34
C ARG A 86 9.54 21.77 -8.83
N TYR A 87 9.85 20.83 -9.72
CA TYR A 87 9.89 21.04 -11.17
C TYR A 87 9.11 20.02 -12.02
N LEU A 88 8.43 19.05 -11.41
CA LEU A 88 7.69 18.02 -12.20
C LEU A 88 6.41 18.56 -12.88
N LEU A 89 5.86 19.69 -12.41
CA LEU A 89 4.66 20.34 -12.97
C LEU A 89 4.90 21.78 -13.42
N SER A 90 6.16 22.26 -13.46
CA SER A 90 6.48 23.60 -14.00
C SER A 90 6.46 23.65 -15.53
N GLY A 91 5.84 22.66 -16.18
CA GLY A 91 5.67 22.57 -17.63
C GLY A 91 4.34 23.13 -18.14
N HIS A 92 3.69 24.05 -17.43
CA HIS A 92 2.80 25.01 -18.09
C HIS A 92 3.64 26.23 -18.46
N GLN A 93 4.28 26.13 -19.63
CA GLN A 93 4.85 27.25 -20.35
C GLN A 93 3.72 28.27 -20.58
N SER A 94 3.64 29.32 -19.77
CA SER A 94 2.97 30.54 -20.19
C SER A 94 3.97 31.28 -21.07
N ASP A 95 3.88 31.07 -22.38
CA ASP A 95 4.49 31.98 -23.34
C ASP A 95 3.73 33.32 -23.24
N GLY A 96 4.20 34.17 -22.33
CA GLY A 96 3.67 35.50 -22.07
C GLY A 96 4.83 36.47 -22.01
N ALA A 97 5.19 36.97 -23.20
CA ALA A 97 6.04 38.10 -23.58
C ALA A 97 6.86 38.83 -22.48
N PRO A 98 8.14 39.17 -22.74
CA PRO A 98 8.89 40.07 -21.86
C PRO A 98 8.19 41.43 -21.79
N CYS A 99 7.86 41.88 -20.58
CA CYS A 99 7.38 43.24 -20.34
C CYS A 99 8.46 44.24 -20.83
N PRO A 100 8.11 45.23 -21.67
CA PRO A 100 9.08 46.20 -22.14
C PRO A 100 9.45 47.14 -20.99
N ALA A 101 10.74 47.32 -20.78
CA ALA A 101 11.28 48.44 -20.05
C ALA A 101 10.98 49.74 -20.83
N GLY A 102 10.27 50.68 -20.20
CA GLY A 102 10.13 52.07 -20.61
C GLY A 102 9.76 52.88 -19.35
N ALA A 103 10.64 53.72 -18.83
CA ALA A 103 10.95 55.08 -19.28
C ALA A 103 9.87 56.12 -18.89
N LEU A 104 10.30 57.10 -18.07
CA LEU A 104 9.69 58.39 -17.70
C LEU A 104 8.47 58.28 -16.76
N VAL A 105 8.42 58.94 -15.60
CA VAL A 105 8.78 60.34 -15.26
C VAL A 105 9.56 60.42 -13.95
#